data_AF-Q72NE3-F1
#
_entry.id   AF-Q72NE3-F1
#
_cell.length_a   1.000
_cell.length_b   1.000
_cell.length_c   1.000
_cell.angle_alpha   90.00
_cell.angle_beta   90.00
_cell.angle_gamma   90.00
#
_symmetry.space_group_name_H-M   'P 1'
#
loop_
_entity.id
_entity.type
_entity.pdbx_description
1 polymer ?
#
loop_
_entity_poly.entity_id
_entity_poly.type
_entity_poly.pdbx_seq_one_letter_code
_entity_poly.pdbx_strand_id
1 'polypeptide(L)'
;MKLKIWICMLLVLFFVFGCETKHHEDEALLALLLIANQSGSGGGSGPIFLTYSLNNKFLGIDRPLPEELGKPNITGGKPNSFVVAPALPAGLTIDSKTGIISGTPTNTSTVRINFTITASNTNSPGISPKIVSISIPEIFANSDGNVCVGDSINNAPGCNGSNPYSCGASESCYSSRFRCLSDPECTY
;
A
#
# COMPACT_ATOMS: atom_id res chain seq x y z
N MET A 1 -0.34 25.53 -62.48
CA MET A 1 -1.18 24.30 -62.57
C MET A 1 -0.52 23.22 -61.70
N LYS A 2 -1.03 22.97 -60.47
CA LYS A 2 -1.62 21.71 -59.92
C LYS A 2 -0.74 20.43 -60.06
N LEU A 3 -0.64 19.41 -59.19
CA LEU A 3 -0.89 19.03 -57.77
C LEU A 3 -0.81 17.46 -57.71
N LYS A 4 -0.44 16.83 -56.56
CA LYS A 4 -0.65 15.41 -56.09
C LYS A 4 0.30 14.28 -56.57
N ILE A 5 0.61 13.16 -55.88
CA ILE A 5 0.59 12.60 -54.48
C ILE A 5 0.88 11.06 -54.60
N TRP A 6 1.61 10.42 -53.64
CA TRP A 6 1.53 9.03 -53.08
C TRP A 6 2.94 8.52 -52.66
N ILE A 7 3.32 8.33 -51.38
CA ILE A 7 2.91 7.45 -50.24
C ILE A 7 3.50 6.02 -50.24
N CYS A 8 4.23 5.76 -49.15
CA CYS A 8 4.86 4.53 -48.66
C CYS A 8 3.91 3.37 -48.37
N MET A 9 4.35 2.13 -48.61
CA MET A 9 4.27 0.98 -47.69
C MET A 9 4.78 -0.29 -48.38
N LEU A 10 5.61 -1.08 -47.68
CA LEU A 10 5.73 -2.55 -47.67
C LEU A 10 7.16 -3.10 -47.83
N LEU A 11 7.45 -4.01 -46.90
CA LEU A 11 8.49 -5.05 -46.85
C LEU A 11 9.88 -4.58 -46.37
N VAL A 12 10.31 -5.13 -45.23
CA VAL A 12 11.42 -6.11 -45.17
C VAL A 12 11.39 -6.80 -43.80
N LEU A 13 11.25 -8.12 -43.87
CA LEU A 13 11.47 -9.12 -42.83
C LEU A 13 13.00 -9.21 -42.53
N PHE A 14 13.35 -9.75 -41.35
CA PHE A 14 14.71 -10.10 -40.85
C PHE A 14 15.47 -8.99 -40.11
N PHE A 15 15.63 -9.15 -38.79
CA PHE A 15 16.92 -9.50 -38.18
C PHE A 15 16.70 -9.89 -36.71
N VAL A 16 16.83 -11.19 -36.43
CA VAL A 16 17.12 -11.75 -35.11
C VAL A 16 18.65 -11.75 -35.00
N PHE A 17 19.22 -11.03 -34.02
CA PHE A 17 20.32 -11.49 -33.14
C PHE A 17 20.84 -10.33 -32.27
N GLY A 18 20.81 -10.54 -30.94
CA GLY A 18 21.86 -10.12 -30.00
C GLY A 18 21.74 -8.77 -29.30
N CYS A 19 21.28 -8.78 -28.04
CA CYS A 19 22.16 -8.51 -26.90
C CYS A 19 21.47 -8.89 -25.58
N GLU A 20 22.00 -9.91 -24.90
CA GLU A 20 21.68 -10.29 -23.53
C GLU A 20 22.90 -9.96 -22.67
N THR A 21 22.75 -9.18 -21.58
CA THR A 21 23.09 -9.59 -20.20
C THR A 21 22.99 -8.43 -19.19
N LYS A 22 22.24 -8.71 -18.11
CA LYS A 22 22.36 -8.21 -16.71
C LYS A 22 22.15 -6.69 -16.49
N HIS A 23 21.31 -6.20 -15.58
CA HIS A 23 21.16 -6.53 -14.16
C HIS A 23 19.82 -5.98 -13.62
N HIS A 24 19.43 -6.52 -12.47
CA HIS A 24 18.30 -6.25 -11.58
C HIS A 24 17.91 -4.76 -11.37
N GLU A 25 16.60 -4.54 -11.17
CA GLU A 25 15.90 -3.39 -10.56
C GLU A 25 15.38 -2.28 -11.51
N ASP A 26 14.12 -1.87 -11.25
CA ASP A 26 13.35 -0.76 -11.83
C ASP A 26 12.50 -0.98 -13.11
N GLU A 27 11.55 -1.92 -13.05
CA GLU A 27 10.34 -1.87 -13.90
C GLU A 27 9.15 -1.29 -13.11
N ALA A 28 9.20 0.03 -12.88
CA ALA A 28 8.04 0.81 -12.44
C ALA A 28 7.80 1.93 -13.46
N LEU A 29 6.53 2.08 -13.85
CA LEU A 29 5.96 3.06 -14.79
C LEU A 29 5.96 2.70 -16.28
N LEU A 30 4.97 1.89 -16.69
CA LEU A 30 4.12 2.27 -17.84
C LEU A 30 2.78 1.53 -17.83
N ALA A 31 1.70 2.21 -17.44
CA ALA A 31 0.35 1.86 -17.85
C ALA A 31 -0.49 3.13 -17.93
N LEU A 32 -0.53 3.71 -19.14
CA LEU A 32 -1.30 4.90 -19.50
C LEU A 32 -2.77 4.53 -19.79
N LEU A 33 -3.67 5.44 -19.41
CA LEU A 33 -5.13 5.40 -19.52
C LEU A 33 -5.71 4.75 -20.79
N LEU A 34 -6.72 3.89 -20.59
CA LEU A 34 -7.78 3.63 -21.57
C LEU A 34 -9.15 3.85 -20.91
N ILE A 35 -9.86 4.89 -21.34
CA ILE A 35 -11.25 5.15 -20.99
C ILE A 35 -12.12 4.39 -22.01
N ALA A 36 -12.89 3.41 -21.55
CA ALA A 36 -13.94 2.78 -22.34
C ALA A 36 -15.32 3.24 -21.83
N ASN A 37 -16.02 4.03 -22.65
CA ASN A 37 -17.44 4.32 -22.49
C ASN A 37 -18.23 3.07 -22.88
N GLN A 38 -18.79 2.32 -21.91
CA GLN A 38 -19.85 1.35 -22.18
C GLN A 38 -20.92 1.38 -21.09
N SER A 39 -22.11 1.82 -21.46
CA SER A 39 -23.35 1.71 -20.70
C SER A 39 -23.86 0.27 -20.77
N GLY A 40 -23.87 -0.43 -19.63
CA GLY A 40 -24.45 -1.77 -19.51
C GLY A 40 -24.39 -2.26 -18.06
N SER A 41 -25.56 -2.33 -17.41
CA SER A 41 -25.69 -2.82 -16.04
C SER A 41 -25.65 -4.35 -16.01
N GLY A 42 -24.62 -4.93 -15.38
CA GLY A 42 -24.57 -6.36 -15.03
C GLY A 42 -23.22 -7.06 -15.28
N GLY A 43 -22.33 -7.06 -14.29
CA GLY A 43 -21.31 -8.10 -14.12
C GLY A 43 -19.91 -7.85 -14.74
N GLY A 44 -19.01 -7.27 -13.94
CA GLY A 44 -17.59 -7.66 -13.90
C GLY A 44 -16.61 -7.18 -14.98
N SER A 45 -17.07 -6.54 -16.06
CA SER A 45 -16.23 -6.25 -17.24
C SER A 45 -15.75 -4.79 -17.36
N GLY A 46 -15.69 -4.05 -16.26
CA GLY A 46 -15.21 -2.65 -16.20
C GLY A 46 -13.85 -2.51 -15.52
N PRO A 47 -13.25 -1.30 -15.52
CA PRO A 47 -12.05 -1.02 -14.73
C PRO A 47 -12.31 -1.32 -13.25
N ILE A 48 -11.29 -1.85 -12.57
CA ILE A 48 -11.33 -2.10 -11.13
C ILE A 48 -10.93 -0.80 -10.42
N PHE A 49 -11.71 -0.37 -9.44
CA PHE A 49 -11.33 0.69 -8.53
C PHE A 49 -11.09 0.08 -7.15
N LEU A 50 -9.86 0.17 -6.66
CA LEU A 50 -9.42 -0.46 -5.43
C LEU A 50 -9.01 0.60 -4.39
N THR A 51 -9.58 0.52 -3.19
CA THR A 51 -9.15 1.32 -2.04
C THR A 51 -9.03 0.46 -0.78
N TYR A 52 -8.22 0.92 0.16
CA TYR A 52 -8.07 0.31 1.48
C TYR A 52 -8.15 1.38 2.56
N SER A 53 -8.92 1.10 3.62
CA SER A 53 -9.01 1.98 4.79
C SER A 53 -7.70 2.02 5.57
N LEU A 54 -6.87 0.97 5.47
CA LEU A 54 -5.52 0.95 6.03
C LEU A 54 -4.54 1.94 5.38
N ASN A 55 -4.89 2.53 4.24
CA ASN A 55 -4.02 3.53 3.61
C ASN A 55 -3.80 4.73 4.53
N ASN A 56 -2.53 5.10 4.67
CA ASN A 56 -2.01 6.13 5.54
C ASN A 56 -2.31 5.91 7.04
N LYS A 57 -2.52 4.66 7.48
CA LYS A 57 -2.80 4.32 8.89
C LYS A 57 -1.54 3.90 9.66
N PHE A 58 -1.63 4.08 10.98
CA PHE A 58 -0.70 3.51 11.95
C PHE A 58 -1.23 2.17 12.43
N LEU A 59 -0.38 1.15 12.39
CA LEU A 59 -0.71 -0.17 12.91
C LEU A 59 0.06 -0.39 14.21
N GLY A 60 -0.61 -0.85 15.26
CA GLY A 60 0.09 -1.25 16.48
C GLY A 60 0.91 -2.52 16.22
N ILE A 61 2.16 -2.53 16.68
CA ILE A 61 2.93 -3.77 16.77
C ILE A 61 2.26 -4.73 17.78
N ASP A 62 2.31 -6.02 17.49
CA ASP A 62 1.69 -7.09 18.29
C ASP A 62 0.17 -6.94 18.50
N ARG A 63 -0.47 -6.05 17.73
CA ARG A 63 -1.92 -5.89 17.70
C ARG A 63 -2.47 -6.43 16.38
N PRO A 64 -3.50 -7.29 16.40
CA PRO A 64 -4.11 -7.78 15.18
C PRO A 64 -4.68 -6.60 14.38
N LEU A 65 -4.45 -6.63 13.07
CA LEU A 65 -5.02 -5.64 12.15
C LEU A 65 -6.56 -5.74 12.21
N PRO A 66 -7.28 -4.65 12.52
CA PRO A 66 -8.73 -4.65 12.45
C PRO A 66 -9.21 -5.00 11.04
N GLU A 67 -10.15 -5.94 10.93
CA GLU A 67 -10.63 -6.46 9.65
C GLU A 67 -11.14 -5.35 8.71
N GLU A 68 -11.82 -4.34 9.28
CA GLU A 68 -12.33 -3.17 8.55
C GLU A 68 -11.23 -2.33 7.88
N LEU A 69 -10.02 -2.34 8.44
CA LEU A 69 -8.88 -1.65 7.82
C LEU A 69 -8.30 -2.46 6.66
N GLY A 70 -8.17 -3.77 6.87
CA GLY A 70 -7.54 -4.72 5.93
C GLY A 70 -8.43 -5.15 4.76
N LYS A 71 -9.74 -4.94 4.84
CA LYS A 71 -10.70 -5.28 3.78
C LYS A 71 -10.62 -4.30 2.61
N PRO A 72 -10.51 -4.80 1.36
CA PRO A 72 -10.55 -3.93 0.18
C PRO A 72 -11.95 -3.41 -0.05
N ASN A 73 -12.05 -2.13 -0.39
CA ASN A 73 -13.25 -1.55 -0.99
C ASN A 73 -13.08 -1.52 -2.51
N ILE A 74 -13.94 -2.27 -3.20
CA ILE A 74 -13.85 -2.53 -4.64
C ILE A 74 -15.11 -2.00 -5.31
N THR A 75 -14.94 -1.18 -6.34
CA THR A 75 -16.04 -0.75 -7.22
C THR A 75 -15.68 -0.99 -8.68
N GLY A 76 -16.68 -1.08 -9.56
CA GLY A 76 -16.49 -1.39 -10.97
C GLY A 76 -16.31 -2.89 -11.25
N GLY A 77 -15.19 -3.26 -11.85
CA GLY A 77 -14.83 -4.65 -12.18
C GLY A 77 -14.58 -5.51 -10.93
N LYS A 78 -14.93 -6.80 -10.99
CA LYS A 78 -14.65 -7.77 -9.92
C LYS A 78 -13.28 -8.41 -10.17
N PRO A 79 -12.29 -8.24 -9.29
CA PRO A 79 -10.99 -8.90 -9.42
C PRO A 79 -11.10 -10.41 -9.16
N ASN A 80 -10.21 -11.15 -9.82
CA ASN A 80 -9.99 -12.59 -9.64
C ASN A 80 -8.75 -12.87 -8.79
N SER A 81 -7.78 -11.95 -8.79
CA SER A 81 -6.53 -12.08 -8.05
C SER A 81 -5.96 -10.75 -7.58
N PHE A 82 -5.18 -10.82 -6.51
CA PHE A 82 -4.45 -9.73 -5.90
C PHE A 82 -2.99 -10.13 -5.72
N VAL A 83 -2.09 -9.20 -6.03
CA VAL A 83 -0.65 -9.32 -5.76
C VAL A 83 -0.17 -8.06 -5.05
N VAL A 84 0.91 -8.18 -4.26
CA VAL A 84 1.49 -7.06 -3.50
C VAL A 84 2.99 -6.99 -3.73
N ALA A 85 3.52 -5.77 -3.93
CA ALA A 85 4.95 -5.53 -4.07
C ALA A 85 5.35 -4.13 -3.52
N PRO A 86 6.45 -4.00 -2.75
CA PRO A 86 7.22 -5.08 -2.12
C PRO A 86 6.38 -5.91 -1.13
N ALA A 87 6.99 -6.93 -0.52
CA ALA A 87 6.31 -7.77 0.46
C ALA A 87 5.74 -6.93 1.62
N LEU A 88 4.62 -7.37 2.17
CA LEU A 88 4.04 -6.75 3.36
C LEU A 88 5.01 -6.87 4.56
N PRO A 89 4.94 -5.95 5.54
CA PRO A 89 5.73 -6.06 6.76
C PRO A 89 5.52 -7.41 7.46
N ALA A 90 6.55 -7.84 8.19
CA ALA A 90 6.53 -9.09 8.93
C ALA A 90 5.26 -9.22 9.79
N GLY A 91 4.59 -10.36 9.67
CA GLY A 91 3.35 -10.67 10.39
C GLY A 91 2.06 -10.21 9.69
N LEU A 92 2.15 -9.48 8.57
CA LEU A 92 1.00 -9.17 7.71
C LEU A 92 1.01 -10.03 6.44
N THR A 93 -0.19 -10.41 5.99
CA THR A 93 -0.41 -11.22 4.78
C THR A 93 -1.60 -10.69 4.00
N ILE A 94 -1.62 -10.92 2.68
CA ILE A 94 -2.76 -10.65 1.82
C ILE A 94 -3.29 -11.96 1.25
N ASP A 95 -4.60 -12.16 1.31
CA ASP A 95 -5.26 -13.24 0.60
C ASP A 95 -5.31 -12.89 -0.90
N SER A 96 -4.62 -13.70 -1.71
CA SER A 96 -4.50 -13.49 -3.16
C SER A 96 -5.82 -13.55 -3.93
N LYS A 97 -6.91 -14.08 -3.36
CA LYS A 97 -8.23 -14.18 -3.99
C LYS A 97 -9.18 -13.09 -3.52
N THR A 98 -9.17 -12.77 -2.23
CA THR A 98 -10.11 -11.81 -1.63
C THR A 98 -9.53 -10.41 -1.52
N GLY A 99 -8.20 -10.27 -1.54
CA GLY A 99 -7.50 -9.01 -1.29
C GLY A 99 -7.51 -8.58 0.18
N ILE A 100 -8.05 -9.40 1.09
CA ILE A 100 -8.06 -9.06 2.53
C ILE A 100 -6.63 -9.11 3.05
N ILE A 101 -6.18 -7.99 3.63
CA ILE A 101 -4.94 -7.93 4.39
C ILE A 101 -5.27 -8.26 5.85
N SER A 102 -4.50 -9.16 6.45
CA SER A 102 -4.71 -9.61 7.83
C SER A 102 -3.39 -10.00 8.50
N GLY A 103 -3.44 -10.19 9.81
CA GLY A 103 -2.29 -10.60 10.62
C GLY A 103 -1.96 -9.59 11.70
N THR A 104 -0.78 -9.76 12.30
CA THR A 104 -0.29 -8.97 13.42
C THR A 104 1.13 -8.53 13.10
N PRO A 105 1.39 -7.22 12.89
CA PRO A 105 2.73 -6.74 12.60
C PRO A 105 3.68 -7.07 13.76
N THR A 106 4.85 -7.66 13.46
CA THR A 106 5.84 -8.05 14.49
C THR A 106 7.08 -7.17 14.51
N ASN A 107 7.29 -6.37 13.46
CA ASN A 107 8.46 -5.50 13.34
C ASN A 107 8.01 -4.05 13.25
N THR A 108 8.71 -3.20 14.00
CA THR A 108 8.54 -1.76 13.94
C THR A 108 9.18 -1.21 12.65
N SER A 109 8.73 -0.03 12.24
CA SER A 109 9.33 0.71 11.15
C SER A 109 9.32 2.19 11.49
N THR A 110 10.51 2.75 11.61
CA THR A 110 10.68 4.18 11.83
C THR A 110 10.20 5.00 10.64
N VAL A 111 10.13 4.42 9.43
CA VAL A 111 9.69 5.09 8.19
C VAL A 111 8.34 4.53 7.73
N ARG A 112 7.58 5.36 7.00
CA ARG A 112 6.38 4.92 6.27
C ARG A 112 6.74 3.87 5.21
N ILE A 113 6.10 2.72 5.28
CA ILE A 113 6.26 1.62 4.33
C ILE A 113 5.21 1.77 3.23
N ASN A 114 5.65 1.80 1.98
CA ASN A 114 4.79 1.86 0.81
C ASN A 114 4.80 0.51 0.09
N PHE A 115 3.62 0.01 -0.25
CA PHE A 115 3.47 -1.15 -1.13
C PHE A 115 2.33 -0.93 -2.11
N THR A 116 2.46 -1.55 -3.27
CA THR A 116 1.45 -1.52 -4.33
C THR A 116 0.70 -2.83 -4.30
N ILE A 117 -0.62 -2.74 -4.17
CA ILE A 117 -1.53 -3.87 -4.35
C ILE A 117 -2.10 -3.76 -5.75
N THR A 118 -1.93 -4.80 -6.54
CA THR A 118 -2.46 -4.87 -7.90
C THR A 118 -3.58 -5.89 -7.94
N ALA A 119 -4.78 -5.42 -8.28
CA ALA A 119 -5.95 -6.27 -8.51
C ALA A 119 -6.14 -6.49 -10.02
N SER A 120 -6.43 -7.73 -10.42
CA SER A 120 -6.63 -8.10 -11.83
C SER A 120 -7.88 -8.94 -12.04
N ASN A 121 -8.58 -8.71 -13.14
CA ASN A 121 -9.67 -9.55 -13.63
C ASN A 121 -9.32 -10.21 -14.97
N THR A 122 -9.83 -11.42 -15.20
CA THR A 122 -9.54 -12.21 -16.41
C THR A 122 -10.49 -11.91 -17.57
N ASN A 123 -11.67 -11.38 -17.27
CA ASN A 123 -12.78 -11.23 -18.23
C ASN A 123 -12.72 -9.94 -19.06
N SER A 124 -11.93 -8.98 -18.61
CA SER A 124 -11.52 -7.76 -19.30
C SER A 124 -10.13 -7.48 -18.72
N PRO A 125 -9.07 -7.20 -19.48
CA PRO A 125 -7.73 -6.97 -18.92
C PRO A 125 -7.69 -5.63 -18.16
N GLY A 126 -8.41 -5.56 -17.03
CA GLY A 126 -8.37 -4.48 -16.08
C GLY A 126 -7.30 -4.79 -15.04
N ILE A 127 -6.25 -3.99 -15.04
CA ILE A 127 -5.23 -3.99 -13.99
C ILE A 127 -5.44 -2.70 -13.20
N SER A 128 -5.60 -2.83 -11.88
CA SER A 128 -5.77 -1.68 -11.00
C SER A 128 -4.70 -1.71 -9.91
N PRO A 129 -3.59 -0.95 -10.10
CA PRO A 129 -2.58 -0.77 -9.08
C PRO A 129 -3.09 0.25 -8.04
N LYS A 130 -2.92 -0.09 -6.76
CA LYS A 130 -3.21 0.79 -5.63
C LYS A 130 -2.01 0.85 -4.70
N ILE A 131 -1.41 2.03 -4.58
CA ILE A 131 -0.42 2.29 -3.55
C ILE A 131 -1.12 2.42 -2.20
N VAL A 132 -0.57 1.72 -1.22
CA VAL A 132 -0.99 1.74 0.17
C VAL A 132 0.24 2.02 1.03
N SER A 133 0.10 2.97 1.93
CA SER A 133 1.16 3.39 2.82
C SER A 133 0.78 3.13 4.28
N ILE A 134 1.65 2.51 5.06
CA ILE A 134 1.42 2.28 6.50
C ILE A 134 2.64 2.68 7.32
N SER A 135 2.42 2.87 8.62
CA SER A 135 3.47 3.11 9.60
C SER A 135 3.28 2.17 10.79
N ILE A 136 4.36 1.58 11.30
CA ILE A 136 4.34 0.71 12.47
C ILE A 136 5.28 1.35 13.51
N PRO A 137 4.77 2.13 14.47
CA PRO A 137 5.60 2.83 15.43
C PRO A 137 6.37 1.87 16.34
N GLU A 138 7.44 2.36 16.94
CA GLU A 138 8.21 1.64 17.94
C GLU A 138 7.50 1.61 19.30
N ILE A 139 7.73 0.53 20.05
CA ILE A 139 7.37 0.45 21.47
C ILE A 139 8.59 0.72 22.32
N PHE A 140 8.42 1.61 23.29
CA PHE A 140 9.40 1.90 24.32
C PHE A 140 8.81 1.54 25.68
N ALA A 141 9.57 0.81 26.50
CA ALA A 141 9.23 0.53 27.88
C ALA A 141 10.37 0.96 28.83
N ASN A 142 10.05 1.30 30.07
CA ASN A 142 11.03 1.53 31.13
C ASN A 142 10.97 0.42 32.20
N SER A 143 11.86 0.48 33.19
CA SER A 143 11.90 -0.46 34.33
C SER A 143 10.66 -0.36 35.23
N ASP A 144 9.92 0.74 35.15
CA ASP A 144 8.79 1.04 36.02
C ASP A 144 7.46 0.52 35.44
N GLY A 145 7.50 -0.11 34.26
CA GLY A 145 6.32 -0.67 33.58
C GLY A 145 5.57 0.30 32.67
N ASN A 146 6.09 1.52 32.46
CA ASN A 146 5.48 2.49 31.55
C ASN A 146 5.74 2.10 30.09
N VAL A 147 4.69 2.13 29.26
CA VAL A 147 4.76 1.76 27.83
C VAL A 147 4.33 2.92 26.96
N CYS A 148 5.21 3.31 26.04
CA CYS A 148 5.01 4.39 25.09
C CYS A 148 5.16 3.90 23.66
N VAL A 149 4.36 4.47 22.77
CA VAL A 149 4.35 4.20 21.34
C VAL A 149 4.73 5.48 20.61
N GLY A 150 5.59 5.37 19.60
CA GLY A 150 5.96 6.50 18.74
C GLY A 150 7.03 6.10 17.74
N ASP A 151 7.35 6.96 16.79
CA ASP A 151 8.48 6.77 15.87
C ASP A 151 9.44 7.97 15.91
N SER A 152 10.62 7.83 15.32
CA SER A 152 11.61 8.91 15.19
C SER A 152 11.16 10.01 14.20
N ILE A 153 9.99 9.88 13.57
CA ILE A 153 9.48 10.79 12.50
C ILE A 153 8.10 11.37 12.83
N ASN A 154 7.75 11.32 14.10
CA ASN A 154 6.73 12.09 14.74
C ASN A 154 5.26 11.63 14.77
N ASN A 155 4.90 10.34 14.73
CA ASN A 155 3.47 9.99 14.83
C ASN A 155 3.15 8.66 15.55
N ALA A 156 2.83 8.74 16.83
CA ALA A 156 2.00 7.74 17.48
C ALA A 156 0.55 7.79 16.95
N PRO A 157 -0.23 6.71 17.02
CA PRO A 157 -1.62 6.72 16.56
C PRO A 157 -2.43 7.80 17.30
N GLY A 158 -2.97 8.78 16.56
CA GLY A 158 -3.73 9.91 17.12
C GLY A 158 -2.90 11.15 17.47
N CYS A 159 -1.57 11.07 17.42
CA CYS A 159 -0.65 12.15 17.75
C CYS A 159 0.13 12.63 16.52
N ASN A 160 0.39 13.94 16.43
CA ASN A 160 1.07 14.54 15.30
C ASN A 160 1.99 15.72 15.70
N GLY A 161 2.91 16.09 14.79
CA GLY A 161 3.71 17.30 14.91
C GLY A 161 4.71 17.27 16.06
N SER A 162 4.64 18.26 16.97
CA SER A 162 5.59 18.43 18.08
C SER A 162 5.43 17.42 19.22
N ASN A 163 4.37 16.60 19.20
CA ASN A 163 4.03 15.66 20.26
C ASN A 163 3.87 14.23 19.72
N PRO A 164 4.96 13.56 19.33
CA PRO A 164 4.88 12.35 18.55
C PRO A 164 4.73 11.04 19.30
N TYR A 165 4.80 11.06 20.62
CA TYR A 165 4.69 9.86 21.45
C TYR A 165 3.31 9.80 22.10
N SER A 166 2.69 8.64 22.20
CA SER A 166 1.49 8.42 23.01
C SER A 166 1.68 7.20 23.91
N CYS A 167 0.87 7.06 24.94
CA CYS A 167 0.77 5.78 25.64
C CYS A 167 -0.58 5.14 25.39
N GLY A 168 -0.62 3.82 25.29
CA GLY A 168 -1.82 3.10 24.87
C GLY A 168 -3.02 3.25 25.82
N ALA A 169 -2.77 3.69 27.06
CA ALA A 169 -3.77 3.90 28.11
C ALA A 169 -4.34 5.33 28.14
N SER A 170 -3.63 6.33 27.60
CA SER A 170 -4.09 7.71 27.57
C SER A 170 -4.08 8.25 26.14
N GLU A 171 -5.13 8.95 25.71
CA GLU A 171 -5.13 9.67 24.43
C GLU A 171 -4.18 10.89 24.43
N SER A 172 -3.23 10.93 25.37
CA SER A 172 -2.29 12.02 25.57
C SER A 172 -1.07 11.88 24.65
N CYS A 173 -0.68 13.01 24.07
CA CYS A 173 0.47 13.11 23.17
C CYS A 173 1.64 13.85 23.85
N TYR A 174 2.84 13.28 23.79
CA TYR A 174 4.05 13.78 24.44
C TYR A 174 5.09 14.22 23.41
N SER A 175 5.82 15.30 23.73
CA SER A 175 6.88 15.86 22.89
C SER A 175 8.21 15.09 22.91
N SER A 176 8.36 14.15 23.84
CA SER A 176 9.56 13.31 23.92
C SER A 176 9.24 11.95 24.54
N ARG A 177 10.02 10.95 24.15
CA ARG A 177 10.00 9.60 24.74
C ARG A 177 10.14 9.64 26.26
N PHE A 178 11.06 10.47 26.77
CA PHE A 178 11.32 10.59 28.20
C PHE A 178 10.09 11.10 28.97
N ARG A 179 9.38 12.11 28.43
CA ARG A 179 8.16 12.64 29.05
C ARG A 179 7.03 11.61 29.07
N CYS A 180 6.84 10.89 27.97
CA CYS A 180 5.86 9.81 27.92
C CYS A 180 6.18 8.72 28.95
N LEU A 181 7.43 8.24 29.01
CA LEU A 181 7.84 7.19 29.95
C LEU A 181 7.89 7.64 31.42
N SER A 182 7.82 8.94 31.70
CA SER A 182 7.79 9.47 33.07
C SER A 182 6.36 9.75 33.56
N ASP A 183 5.37 9.57 32.68
CA ASP A 183 3.97 9.82 33.03
C ASP A 183 3.34 8.57 33.69
N PRO A 184 2.80 8.69 34.91
CA PRO A 184 2.15 7.57 35.60
C PRO A 184 0.90 7.04 34.87
N GLU A 185 0.25 7.83 34.01
CA GLU A 185 -0.90 7.37 33.19
C GLU A 185 -0.50 6.38 32.09
N CYS A 186 0.80 6.20 31.87
CA CYS A 186 1.34 5.28 30.88
C CYS A 186 1.77 3.92 31.48
N THR A 187 1.46 3.68 32.76
CA THR A 187 1.60 2.37 33.40
C THR A 187 0.64 1.36 32.77
N TYR A 188 1.14 0.17 32.44
CA TYR A 188 0.32 -0.94 31.90
C TYR A 188 -0.17 -1.87 33.02
#